data_AF-A0A6N2CNC9-F1
#
_entry.id   AF-A0A6N2CNC9-F1
#
_cell.length_a   1.000
_cell.length_b   1.000
_cell.length_c   1.000
_cell.angle_alpha   90.00
_cell.angle_beta   90.00
_cell.angle_gamma   90.00
#
_symmetry.space_group_name_H-M   'P 1'
#
loop_
_entity.id
_entity.type
_entity.pdbx_description
1 polymer ?
#
loop_
_entity_poly.entity_id
_entity_poly.type
_entity_poly.pdbx_seq_one_letter_code
_entity_poly.pdbx_strand_id
1 'polypeptide(L)'
;MINYPLRSETQPEKTQSARTDYQRLGRCELPYPVGRYASARFSLLELRPRTGRTHQLRRHMAHIRHPILGDTRHGDGRQNQFARDVLGLHRLMLHASELRLPHPHLAGSLSIQAAATEFQMCLADFGFILGPAALAADLE
;
A
#
# COMPACT_ATOMS: atom_id res chain seq x y z
N MET A 1 -3.12 7.06 11.25
CA MET A 1 -2.02 6.29 11.88
C MET A 1 -2.54 4.93 12.33
N ILE A 2 -1.77 3.87 12.12
CA ILE A 2 -2.04 2.52 12.63
C ILE A 2 -0.95 2.18 13.65
N ASN A 3 -1.35 1.92 14.88
CA ASN A 3 -0.49 1.43 15.94
C ASN A 3 -1.04 0.08 16.41
N TYR A 4 -0.65 -0.98 15.71
CA TYR A 4 -1.11 -2.34 15.97
C TYR A 4 0.09 -3.28 16.01
N PRO A 5 0.39 -3.91 17.15
CA PRO A 5 1.54 -4.78 17.27
C PRO A 5 1.34 -6.07 16.45
N LEU A 6 2.43 -6.60 15.90
CA LEU A 6 2.41 -7.75 15.01
C LEU A 6 3.20 -8.90 15.62
N ARG A 7 2.67 -10.12 15.52
CA ARG A 7 3.40 -11.34 15.87
C ARG A 7 4.55 -11.56 14.90
N SER A 8 5.70 -12.00 15.41
CA SER A 8 6.82 -12.39 14.56
C SER A 8 6.47 -13.66 13.78
N GLU A 9 6.86 -13.72 12.51
CA GLU A 9 6.69 -14.94 11.71
C GLU A 9 7.75 -16.00 12.06
N THR A 10 8.90 -15.59 12.60
CA THR A 10 9.99 -16.51 13.01
C THR A 10 9.87 -16.99 14.45
N GLN A 11 9.21 -16.22 15.31
CA GLN A 11 9.02 -16.48 16.74
C GLN A 11 7.56 -16.15 17.10
N PRO A 12 6.60 -17.04 16.79
CA PRO A 12 5.16 -16.76 16.89
C PRO A 12 4.66 -16.33 18.28
N GLU A 13 5.39 -16.73 19.33
CA GLU A 13 5.15 -16.35 20.72
C GLU A 13 5.51 -14.88 21.00
N LYS A 14 6.35 -14.26 20.16
CA LYS A 14 6.76 -12.87 20.32
C LYS A 14 5.92 -11.91 19.51
N THR A 15 5.44 -10.89 20.20
CA THR A 15 4.73 -9.76 19.60
C THR A 15 5.65 -8.55 19.57
N GLN A 16 5.73 -7.88 18.42
CA GLN A 16 6.59 -6.73 18.18
C GLN A 16 5.73 -5.49 17.90
N SER A 17 6.10 -4.37 18.50
CA SER A 17 5.46 -3.08 18.20
C SER A 17 5.64 -2.73 16.71
N ALA A 18 4.55 -2.31 16.07
CA ALA A 18 4.56 -1.92 14.68
C ALA A 18 3.68 -0.68 14.47
N ARG A 19 4.22 0.31 13.75
CA ARG A 19 3.54 1.57 13.48
C ARG A 19 3.66 1.95 12.00
N THR A 20 2.52 2.33 11.42
CA THR A 20 2.42 2.77 10.03
C THR A 20 1.56 4.04 9.98
N ASP A 21 2.11 5.12 9.44
CA ASP A 21 1.32 6.29 9.10
C ASP A 21 0.74 6.10 7.69
N TYR A 22 -0.44 6.66 7.44
CA TYR A 22 -1.08 6.57 6.13
C TYR A 22 -1.86 7.84 5.82
N GLN A 23 -1.90 8.19 4.54
CA GLN A 23 -2.70 9.28 4.00
C GLN A 23 -3.48 8.76 2.79
N ARG A 24 -4.75 9.15 2.69
CA ARG A 24 -5.57 8.82 1.53
C ARG A 24 -5.37 9.88 0.45
N LEU A 25 -4.86 9.44 -0.70
CA LEU A 25 -4.62 10.28 -1.86
C LEU A 25 -5.87 10.36 -2.76
N GLY A 26 -6.64 9.27 -2.85
CA GLY A 26 -7.80 9.21 -3.74
C GLY A 26 -8.81 8.13 -3.37
N ARG A 27 -10.00 8.21 -3.98
CA ARG A 27 -11.05 7.18 -3.96
C ARG A 27 -11.50 6.89 -5.38
N CYS A 28 -11.83 5.63 -5.62
CA CYS A 28 -12.39 5.16 -6.88
C CYS A 28 -13.59 4.28 -6.55
N GLU A 29 -14.67 4.43 -7.31
CA GLU A 29 -15.84 3.57 -7.26
C GLU A 29 -16.16 3.11 -8.68
N LEU A 30 -16.18 1.80 -8.88
CA LEU A 30 -16.48 1.19 -10.17
C LEU A 30 -17.88 0.56 -10.13
N PRO A 31 -18.64 0.64 -11.22
CA PRO A 31 -20.02 0.13 -11.31
C PRO A 31 -20.07 -1.39 -11.48
N TYR A 32 -19.21 -2.13 -10.78
CA TYR A 32 -19.17 -3.59 -10.78
C TYR A 32 -19.53 -4.15 -9.41
N PRO A 33 -20.42 -5.16 -9.34
CA PRO A 33 -20.75 -5.79 -8.08
C PRO A 33 -19.58 -6.67 -7.61
N VAL A 34 -19.23 -6.56 -6.32
CA VAL A 34 -18.22 -7.42 -5.68
C VAL A 34 -18.74 -7.98 -4.38
N GLY A 35 -18.90 -9.31 -4.34
CA GLY A 35 -19.48 -10.01 -3.19
C GLY A 35 -20.92 -9.58 -2.96
N ARG A 36 -21.18 -8.89 -1.84
CA ARG A 36 -22.52 -8.41 -1.46
C ARG A 36 -22.80 -6.95 -1.85
N TYR A 37 -21.81 -6.25 -2.40
CA TYR A 37 -21.92 -4.83 -2.71
C TYR A 37 -22.19 -4.64 -4.20
N ALA A 38 -23.05 -3.68 -4.54
CA ALA A 38 -23.41 -3.36 -5.92
C ALA A 38 -22.30 -2.65 -6.69
N SER A 39 -21.35 -2.03 -5.98
CA SER A 39 -20.20 -1.33 -6.55
C SER A 39 -18.88 -1.75 -5.87
N ALA A 40 -17.79 -1.67 -6.63
CA ALA A 40 -16.44 -1.95 -6.17
C ALA A 40 -15.78 -0.64 -5.76
N ARG A 41 -15.29 -0.54 -4.51
CA ARG A 41 -14.74 0.71 -3.96
C ARG A 41 -13.29 0.53 -3.54
N PHE A 42 -12.44 1.42 -4.04
CA PHE A 42 -11.00 1.41 -3.81
C PHE A 42 -10.51 2.76 -3.30
N SER A 43 -9.33 2.77 -2.68
CA SER A 43 -8.67 4.00 -2.26
C SER A 43 -7.18 3.89 -2.54
N LEU A 44 -6.62 4.97 -3.10
CA LEU A 44 -5.18 5.12 -3.24
C LEU A 44 -4.64 5.71 -1.93
N LEU A 45 -3.67 5.01 -1.32
CA LEU A 45 -3.07 5.40 -0.06
C LEU A 45 -1.57 5.60 -0.21
N GLU A 46 -1.04 6.65 0.41
CA GLU A 46 0.37 6.74 0.77
C GLU A 46 0.57 6.08 2.13
N LEU A 47 1.59 5.23 2.25
CA LEU A 47 1.91 4.51 3.48
C LEU A 47 3.35 4.80 3.89
N ARG A 48 3.54 5.24 5.13
CA ARG A 48 4.87 5.54 5.70
C ARG A 48 5.12 4.60 6.90
N PRO A 49 5.78 3.45 6.69
CA PRO A 49 6.13 2.55 7.79
C PRO A 49 7.16 3.19 8.71
N ARG A 50 6.85 3.32 10.00
CA ARG A 50 7.80 3.80 11.04
C ARG A 50 8.65 2.67 11.63
N THR A 51 8.27 1.44 11.32
CA THR A 51 8.96 0.20 11.70
C THR A 51 8.99 -0.74 10.49
N GLY A 52 9.94 -1.68 10.46
CA GLY A 52 10.11 -2.61 9.34
C GLY A 52 9.78 -4.08 9.67
N ARG A 53 8.57 -4.38 10.15
CA ARG A 53 8.18 -5.79 10.43
C ARG A 53 7.77 -6.52 9.14
N THR A 54 7.95 -7.84 9.10
CA THR A 54 7.57 -8.68 7.95
C THR A 54 6.12 -8.43 7.56
N HIS A 55 5.86 -8.17 6.27
CA HIS A 55 4.51 -7.88 5.75
C HIS A 55 3.74 -6.79 6.52
N GLN A 56 4.41 -5.85 7.20
CA GLN A 56 3.75 -4.92 8.12
C GLN A 56 2.59 -4.16 7.49
N LEU A 57 2.82 -3.52 6.34
CA LEU A 57 1.80 -2.73 5.63
C LEU A 57 0.58 -3.59 5.28
N ARG A 58 0.82 -4.76 4.71
CA ARG A 58 -0.20 -5.75 4.32
C ARG A 58 -1.06 -6.17 5.51
N ARG A 59 -0.42 -6.55 6.63
CA ARG A 59 -1.09 -6.97 7.86
C ARG A 59 -1.86 -5.83 8.53
N HIS A 60 -1.28 -4.62 8.56
CA HIS A 60 -1.94 -3.42 9.09
C HIS A 60 -3.17 -3.03 8.29
N MET A 61 -3.06 -3.02 6.95
CA MET A 61 -4.16 -2.75 6.05
C MET A 61 -5.30 -3.77 6.20
N ALA A 62 -4.96 -5.06 6.29
CA ALA A 62 -5.94 -6.11 6.58
C ALA A 62 -6.62 -5.93 7.95
N HIS A 63 -5.84 -5.58 8.99
CA HIS A 63 -6.33 -5.35 10.35
C HIS A 63 -7.40 -4.24 10.39
N ILE A 64 -7.19 -3.13 9.69
CA ILE A 64 -8.16 -2.03 9.61
C ILE A 64 -9.27 -2.27 8.58
N ARG A 65 -9.43 -3.49 8.06
CA ARG A 65 -10.45 -3.86 7.05
C ARG A 65 -10.32 -3.15 5.71
N HIS A 66 -9.11 -2.71 5.36
CA HIS A 66 -8.76 -2.13 4.07
C HIS A 66 -7.58 -2.89 3.43
N PRO A 67 -7.71 -4.20 3.17
CA PRO A 67 -6.63 -5.00 2.60
C PRO A 67 -6.11 -4.45 1.27
N ILE A 68 -4.82 -4.66 1.01
CA ILE A 68 -4.18 -4.27 -0.25
C ILE A 68 -4.63 -5.21 -1.37
N LEU A 69 -4.95 -4.64 -2.53
CA LEU A 69 -5.37 -5.39 -3.71
C LEU A 69 -4.24 -6.28 -4.24
N GLY A 70 -4.57 -7.51 -4.62
CA GLY A 70 -3.59 -8.50 -5.10
C GLY A 70 -2.81 -9.20 -3.97
N ASP A 71 -3.12 -8.92 -2.70
CA ASP A 71 -2.52 -9.65 -1.58
C ASP A 71 -3.16 -11.04 -1.41
N THR A 72 -2.43 -12.09 -1.76
CA THR A 72 -2.93 -13.48 -1.69
C THR A 72 -3.01 -14.06 -0.27
N ARG A 73 -2.29 -13.48 0.71
CA ARG A 73 -2.21 -14.01 2.08
C ARG A 73 -3.08 -13.25 3.08
N HIS A 74 -3.14 -11.93 2.96
CA HIS A 74 -3.85 -11.06 3.90
C HIS A 74 -4.95 -10.24 3.22
N GLY A 75 -5.17 -10.44 1.91
CA GLY A 75 -6.16 -9.70 1.13
C GLY A 75 -7.58 -10.26 1.21
N ASP A 76 -8.49 -9.61 0.49
CA ASP A 76 -9.86 -10.11 0.29
C ASP A 76 -9.93 -10.91 -1.01
N GLY A 77 -10.28 -12.20 -0.91
CA GLY A 77 -10.30 -13.11 -2.04
C GLY A 77 -11.28 -12.70 -3.15
N ARG A 78 -12.43 -12.10 -2.81
CA ARG A 78 -13.43 -11.65 -3.79
C ARG A 78 -12.95 -10.41 -4.54
N GLN A 79 -12.38 -9.45 -3.80
CA GLN A 79 -11.77 -8.26 -4.41
C GLN A 79 -10.58 -8.64 -5.30
N ASN A 80 -9.75 -9.59 -4.87
CA ASN A 80 -8.61 -10.06 -5.65
C ASN A 80 -9.06 -10.84 -6.90
N GLN A 81 -10.13 -11.63 -6.82
CA GLN A 81 -10.69 -12.31 -7.99
C GLN A 81 -11.24 -11.29 -8.99
N PHE A 82 -12.03 -10.33 -8.52
CA PHE A 82 -12.52 -9.22 -9.35
C PHE A 82 -11.37 -8.46 -10.01
N ALA A 83 -10.33 -8.10 -9.25
CA ALA A 83 -9.17 -7.39 -9.78
C ALA A 83 -8.44 -8.18 -10.87
N ARG A 84 -8.33 -9.51 -10.74
CA ARG A 84 -7.76 -10.36 -11.78
C ARG A 84 -8.64 -10.43 -13.03
N ASP A 85 -9.93 -10.70 -12.85
CA ASP A 85 -10.81 -11.05 -13.96
C ASP A 85 -11.29 -9.82 -14.74
N VAL A 86 -11.49 -8.69 -14.05
CA VAL A 86 -12.07 -7.47 -14.64
C VAL A 86 -10.99 -6.42 -14.92
N LEU A 87 -9.99 -6.30 -14.05
CA LEU A 87 -8.93 -5.29 -14.18
C LEU A 87 -7.60 -5.85 -14.68
N GLY A 88 -7.48 -7.17 -14.89
CA GLY A 88 -6.21 -7.79 -15.31
C GLY A 88 -5.06 -7.66 -14.28
N LEU A 89 -5.38 -7.39 -13.02
CA LEU A 89 -4.40 -7.16 -11.96
C LEU A 89 -3.98 -8.47 -11.29
N HIS A 90 -2.81 -8.97 -11.67
CA HIS A 90 -2.26 -10.24 -11.16
C HIS A 90 -1.21 -10.11 -10.05
N ARG A 91 -0.88 -8.87 -9.65
CA ARG A 91 0.20 -8.59 -8.69
C ARG A 91 -0.30 -7.82 -7.47
N LEU A 92 0.51 -7.82 -6.41
CA LEU A 92 0.30 -6.98 -5.24
C LEU A 92 0.40 -5.49 -5.62
N MET A 93 -0.66 -4.73 -5.35
CA MET A 93 -0.72 -3.28 -5.54
C MET A 93 -0.04 -2.54 -4.38
N LEU A 94 1.28 -2.76 -4.24
CA LEU A 94 2.13 -2.08 -3.29
C LEU A 94 3.47 -1.73 -3.96
N HIS A 95 3.80 -0.44 -3.99
CA HIS A 95 5.03 0.09 -4.59
C HIS A 95 5.84 0.86 -3.56
N ALA A 96 7.14 0.57 -3.46
CA ALA A 96 8.06 1.34 -2.63
C ALA A 96 8.55 2.56 -3.44
N SER A 97 7.81 3.67 -3.35
CA SER A 97 8.05 4.86 -4.18
C SER A 97 9.29 5.66 -3.78
N GLU A 98 9.59 5.74 -2.49
CA GLU A 98 10.72 6.52 -1.96
C GLU A 98 11.36 5.82 -0.76
N LEU A 99 12.69 5.91 -0.67
CA LEU A 99 13.48 5.56 0.50
C LEU A 99 14.35 6.76 0.89
N ARG A 100 14.16 7.30 2.09
CA ARG A 100 15.02 8.32 2.69
C ARG A 100 15.83 7.72 3.84
N LEU A 101 17.15 7.88 3.79
CA LEU A 101 18.07 7.47 4.86
C LEU A 101 19.18 8.51 5.05
N PRO A 102 19.80 8.60 6.24
CA PRO A 102 21.00 9.40 6.41
C PRO A 102 22.11 8.89 5.49
N HIS A 103 22.84 9.80 4.84
CA HIS A 103 23.93 9.39 3.96
C HIS A 103 25.07 8.78 4.81
N PRO A 104 25.61 7.59 4.46
CA PRO A 104 26.56 6.87 5.32
C PRO A 104 27.91 7.58 5.51
N HIS A 105 28.29 8.44 4.55
CA HIS A 105 29.61 9.09 4.53
C HIS A 105 29.57 10.62 4.39
N LEU A 106 28.39 11.22 4.21
CA LEU A 106 28.26 12.66 3.93
C LEU A 106 27.27 13.26 4.93
N ALA A 107 27.45 14.53 5.26
CA ALA A 107 26.44 15.28 6.00
C ALA A 107 25.21 15.47 5.09
N GLY A 108 24.07 14.89 5.46
CA GLY A 108 22.81 15.04 4.74
C GLY A 108 21.98 13.75 4.64
N SER A 109 20.87 13.83 3.92
CA SER A 109 19.98 12.70 3.64
C SER A 109 20.12 12.23 2.19
N LEU A 110 20.21 10.92 2.00
CA LEU A 110 20.07 10.26 0.71
C LEU A 110 18.58 9.94 0.47
N SER A 111 17.99 10.47 -0.59
CA SER A 111 16.66 10.07 -1.08
C SER A 111 16.80 9.30 -2.38
N ILE A 112 16.20 8.11 -2.43
CA ILE A 112 16.15 7.24 -3.59
C ILE A 112 14.69 7.07 -3.97
N GLN A 113 14.34 7.37 -5.21
CA GLN A 113 13.00 7.22 -5.76
C GLN A 113 12.98 6.08 -6.78
N ALA A 114 11.95 5.24 -6.71
CA ALA A 114 11.75 4.16 -7.67
C ALA A 114 10.66 4.54 -8.66
N ALA A 115 10.97 4.45 -9.96
CA ALA A 115 9.99 4.65 -11.01
C ALA A 115 8.79 3.71 -10.82
N ALA A 116 7.59 4.26 -11.00
CA ALA A 116 6.33 3.59 -10.74
C ALA A 116 5.60 3.21 -12.04
N THR A 117 6.29 3.03 -13.17
CA THR A 117 5.69 2.94 -14.51
C THR A 117 4.56 1.91 -14.60
N GLU A 118 4.82 0.65 -14.22
CA GLU A 118 3.78 -0.39 -14.25
C GLU A 118 2.66 -0.12 -13.24
N PHE A 119 3.00 0.44 -12.08
CA PHE A 119 2.02 0.79 -11.05
C PHE A 119 1.12 1.94 -11.52
N GLN A 120 1.67 2.94 -12.21
CA GLN A 120 0.96 4.06 -12.82
C GLN A 120 0.01 3.59 -13.91
N MET A 121 0.41 2.62 -14.74
CA MET A 121 -0.48 2.02 -15.73
C MET A 121 -1.69 1.38 -15.05
N CYS A 122 -1.48 0.59 -13.99
CA CYS A 122 -2.57 -0.03 -13.23
C CYS A 122 -3.46 1.02 -12.54
N LEU A 123 -2.92 2.16 -12.13
CA LEU A 123 -3.69 3.24 -11.51
C LEU A 123 -4.64 3.95 -12.48
N ALA A 124 -4.29 3.97 -13.77
CA ALA A 124 -5.15 4.55 -14.81
C ALA A 124 -6.49 3.84 -14.91
N ASP A 125 -6.53 2.51 -14.70
CA ASP A 125 -7.77 1.71 -14.69
C ASP A 125 -8.72 2.12 -13.55
N PHE A 126 -8.19 2.75 -12.50
CA PHE A 126 -8.97 3.31 -11.40
C PHE A 126 -9.27 4.80 -11.56
N GLY A 127 -8.83 5.43 -12.66
CA GLY A 127 -8.94 6.87 -12.88
C GLY A 127 -8.00 7.70 -12.01
N PHE A 128 -6.94 7.10 -11.45
CA PHE A 128 -5.93 7.82 -10.68
C PHE A 128 -4.77 8.25 -11.58
N ILE A 129 -4.35 9.52 -11.44
CA ILE A 129 -3.15 10.06 -12.08
C ILE A 129 -2.15 10.42 -10.98
N LEU A 130 -1.00 9.75 -10.96
CA LEU A 130 0.12 10.19 -10.10
C LEU A 130 0.77 11.41 -10.76
N GLY A 131 0.49 12.60 -10.22
CA GLY A 131 1.21 13.81 -10.62
C GLY A 131 2.69 13.74 -10.20
N PRO A 132 3.58 14.52 -10.86
CA PRO A 132 5.00 14.57 -10.49
C PRO A 132 5.23 15.06 -9.04
N ALA A 133 4.24 15.72 -8.44
CA ALA A 133 4.30 16.31 -7.10
C ALA A 133 3.93 15.37 -5.93
N ALA A 134 3.41 14.16 -6.18
CA ALA A 134 3.06 13.23 -5.09
C ALA A 134 4.30 12.70 -4.32
N LEU A 135 5.50 13.03 -4.79
CA LEU A 135 6.79 12.71 -4.19
C LEU A 135 7.51 13.94 -3.59
N ALA A 136 6.90 15.14 -3.64
CA ALA A 136 7.53 16.40 -3.26
C ALA A 136 6.90 17.07 -2.02
N ALA A 137 5.96 16.42 -1.35
CA ALA A 137 5.40 16.91 -0.08
C ALA A 137 6.25 16.40 1.09
N ASP A 138 7.34 17.12 1.37
CA ASP A 138 7.90 17.42 2.71
C ASP A 138 9.26 18.11 2.52
N LEU A 139 9.23 19.37 2.08
CA LEU A 139 10.29 20.36 2.30
C LEU A 139 9.69 21.50 3.11
N GLU A 140 9.44 21.24 4.40
CA GLU A 140 9.45 22.22 5.49
C GLU A 140 10.00 21.55 6.75
#